data_AF-A0A1B7ST91-F1
#
_entry.id   AF-A0A1B7ST91-F1
#
_cell.length_a   1.000
_cell.length_b   1.000
_cell.length_c   1.000
_cell.angle_alpha   90.00
_cell.angle_beta   90.00
_cell.angle_gamma   90.00
#
_symmetry.space_group_name_H-M   'P 1'
#
loop_
_entity.id
_entity.type
_entity.pdbx_description
1 polymer ?
#
loop_
_entity_poly.entity_id
_entity_poly.type
_entity_poly.pdbx_seq_one_letter_code
_entity_poly.pdbx_strand_id
1 'polypeptide(L)'
;MASHINETDNLRNKTNKINNNNNDDYSSIIDTKATQYDEHSIQADEFMNKEDLEKVVDSNVYLQHRLFSFLKSKKIPEIPKDDAERKEYTYYDANFISKVFFLWCIPLINIGYKRTIQPQDLYKLKPKMKIENLTEVFYENWNKEVTKLISLYKKKNPDEQYPDFENQKDELAYFYGKIEPTKYSLVKVLFLTLKKKHLKALLYVVLGNCSAALNPLVTKRLINFVEEKQVFPRLHVNKGI
;
A
#
# COMPACT_ATOMS: atom_id res chain seq x y z
N MET A 1 91.91 16.04 26.92
CA MET A 1 92.15 17.40 27.45
C MET A 1 91.69 18.37 26.38
N ALA A 2 90.71 19.20 26.74
CA ALA A 2 90.06 20.25 25.94
C ALA A 2 89.21 19.83 24.72
N SER A 3 87.91 19.93 24.92
CA SER A 3 86.81 20.14 23.98
C SER A 3 87.00 21.39 23.11
N HIS A 4 86.43 21.40 21.90
CA HIS A 4 85.33 22.31 21.53
C HIS A 4 84.93 22.10 20.06
N ILE A 5 83.68 21.67 19.87
CA ILE A 5 82.94 21.67 18.61
C ILE A 5 81.98 22.85 18.69
N ASN A 6 82.07 23.79 17.75
CA ASN A 6 81.09 24.83 17.42
C ASN A 6 81.12 24.96 15.89
N GLU A 7 80.10 25.35 15.15
CA GLU A 7 78.64 25.49 15.29
C GLU A 7 78.23 26.11 13.93
N THR A 8 76.97 25.96 13.54
CA THR A 8 76.24 26.79 12.56
C THR A 8 76.38 26.51 11.05
N ASP A 9 75.66 25.50 10.58
CA ASP A 9 75.03 25.50 9.26
C ASP A 9 73.81 26.44 9.28
N ASN A 10 73.88 27.57 8.56
CA ASN A 10 72.73 28.46 8.39
C ASN A 10 72.83 29.25 7.07
N LEU A 11 72.45 28.62 5.96
CA LEU A 11 72.30 29.28 4.65
C LEU A 11 71.09 28.74 3.88
N ARG A 12 69.89 29.23 4.20
CA ARG A 12 68.89 29.55 3.15
C ARG A 12 67.76 30.44 3.68
N ASN A 13 67.94 31.75 3.58
CA ASN A 13 66.85 32.73 3.70
C ASN A 13 67.13 33.94 2.79
N LYS A 14 66.27 34.13 1.78
CA LYS A 14 65.80 35.41 1.19
C LYS A 14 64.71 35.06 0.16
N THR A 15 63.43 35.21 0.50
CA THR A 15 62.53 36.37 0.20
C THR A 15 62.38 36.65 -1.30
N ASN A 16 61.22 36.99 -1.89
CA ASN A 16 59.86 37.31 -1.50
C ASN A 16 59.04 37.39 -2.80
N LYS A 17 57.79 36.91 -2.86
CA LYS A 17 56.67 37.76 -3.32
C LYS A 17 55.30 37.20 -2.96
N ILE A 18 54.63 38.03 -2.19
CA ILE A 18 53.25 38.06 -1.70
C ILE A 18 52.21 37.96 -2.82
N ASN A 19 51.13 37.21 -2.56
CA ASN A 19 49.75 37.71 -2.69
C ASN A 19 48.80 36.87 -1.82
N ASN A 20 48.37 37.48 -0.72
CA ASN A 20 47.25 37.04 0.11
C ASN A 20 45.94 37.46 -0.55
N ASN A 21 44.87 36.68 -0.31
CA ASN A 21 43.63 37.22 0.27
C ASN A 21 42.75 36.06 0.79
N ASN A 22 42.84 35.88 2.11
CA ASN A 22 41.79 35.67 3.12
C ASN A 22 40.62 34.70 2.80
N ASN A 23 40.75 33.48 3.30
CA ASN A 23 39.62 32.64 3.69
C ASN A 23 39.48 32.75 5.22
N ASP A 24 38.46 33.47 5.68
CA ASP A 24 38.10 33.49 7.10
C ASP A 24 37.28 32.24 7.46
N ASP A 25 37.63 31.75 8.64
CA ASP A 25 37.37 30.46 9.23
C ASP A 25 35.99 30.43 9.90
N TYR A 26 35.16 29.44 9.54
CA TYR A 26 34.02 28.98 10.33
C TYR A 26 33.99 27.44 10.33
N SER A 27 35.13 26.80 10.62
CA SER A 27 35.23 25.34 10.70
C SER A 27 34.97 24.75 12.10
N SER A 28 34.44 25.55 13.05
CA SER A 28 34.45 25.18 14.47
C SER A 28 33.07 25.05 15.16
N ILE A 29 32.00 24.68 14.46
CA ILE A 29 30.72 24.34 15.15
C ILE A 29 29.92 23.24 14.44
N ILE A 30 30.51 22.10 14.07
CA ILE A 30 29.73 20.84 13.91
C ILE A 30 30.62 19.67 14.32
N ASP A 31 30.21 18.96 15.37
CA ASP A 31 30.82 17.70 15.82
C ASP A 31 30.62 16.62 14.74
N THR A 32 31.62 16.42 13.88
CA THR A 32 31.56 15.54 12.71
C THR A 32 31.64 14.04 13.05
N LYS A 33 31.55 13.64 14.32
CA LYS A 33 31.64 12.22 14.72
C LYS A 33 30.34 11.42 14.54
N ALA A 34 29.22 12.04 14.15
CA ALA A 34 27.93 11.36 14.00
C ALA A 34 27.43 11.18 12.55
N THR A 35 28.20 11.58 11.54
CA THR A 35 27.81 11.43 10.13
C THR A 35 28.92 10.77 9.32
N GLN A 36 29.16 9.50 9.62
CA GLN A 36 29.83 8.60 8.68
C GLN A 36 28.72 7.91 7.88
N TYR A 37 28.29 8.55 6.79
CA TYR A 37 27.56 7.86 5.74
C TYR A 37 28.61 7.15 4.89
N ASP A 38 28.63 5.83 4.93
CA ASP A 38 29.49 5.03 4.07
C ASP A 38 29.12 5.31 2.61
N GLU A 39 30.04 5.98 1.92
CA GLU A 39 29.99 6.29 0.50
C GLU A 39 30.38 5.05 -0.33
N HIS A 40 29.63 3.95 -0.16
CA HIS A 40 29.63 2.86 -1.11
C HIS A 40 28.42 3.02 -2.02
N SER A 41 28.66 3.61 -3.19
CA SER A 41 27.73 3.62 -4.32
C SER A 41 27.51 2.19 -4.81
N ILE A 42 26.57 1.48 -4.19
CA ILE A 42 26.16 0.15 -4.64
C ILE A 42 25.30 0.34 -5.89
N GLN A 43 25.75 -0.25 -7.00
CA GLN A 43 25.07 -0.27 -8.28
C GLN A 43 23.64 -0.80 -8.12
N ALA A 44 22.70 -0.19 -8.85
CA ALA A 44 21.28 -0.59 -8.88
C ALA A 44 21.07 -2.07 -9.27
N ASP A 45 22.10 -2.70 -9.84
CA ASP A 45 22.08 -4.06 -10.36
C ASP A 45 22.15 -5.13 -9.25
N GLU A 46 22.49 -4.74 -8.01
CA GLU A 46 22.51 -5.64 -6.84
C GLU A 46 21.15 -5.71 -6.11
N PHE A 47 20.16 -4.90 -6.51
CA PHE A 47 18.81 -4.89 -5.93
C PHE A 47 17.99 -6.15 -6.31
N MET A 48 18.42 -6.92 -7.30
CA MET A 48 17.70 -8.06 -7.87
C MET A 48 18.48 -9.39 -7.77
N ASN A 49 19.33 -9.57 -6.76
CA ASN A 49 19.83 -10.91 -6.46
C ASN A 49 18.67 -11.77 -5.91
N LYS A 50 18.32 -12.80 -6.68
CA LYS A 50 17.03 -13.51 -6.71
C LYS A 50 16.77 -14.50 -5.57
N GLU A 51 17.57 -14.52 -4.52
CA GLU A 51 17.61 -15.71 -3.64
C GLU A 51 17.12 -15.48 -2.20
N ASP A 52 16.78 -14.26 -1.78
CA ASP A 52 16.31 -14.03 -0.40
C ASP A 52 15.28 -12.89 -0.31
N LEU A 53 14.07 -13.13 -0.85
CA LEU A 53 12.92 -12.22 -0.77
C LEU A 53 12.43 -11.98 0.68
N GLU A 54 12.83 -12.81 1.63
CA GLU A 54 12.41 -12.73 3.04
C GLU A 54 13.47 -12.11 3.97
N LYS A 55 14.66 -11.77 3.44
CA LYS A 55 15.82 -11.39 4.25
C LYS A 55 16.27 -9.93 4.07
N VAL A 56 15.36 -9.04 3.71
CA VAL A 56 15.63 -7.59 3.72
C VAL A 56 15.45 -7.06 5.15
N VAL A 57 16.39 -7.43 6.03
CA VAL A 57 16.43 -6.94 7.42
C VAL A 57 17.32 -5.71 7.55
N ASP A 58 18.30 -5.53 6.66
CA ASP A 58 19.10 -4.32 6.60
C ASP A 58 18.50 -3.35 5.59
N SER A 59 17.58 -2.55 6.09
CA SER A 59 16.78 -1.57 5.37
C SER A 59 17.61 -0.35 4.93
N ASN A 60 18.61 -0.56 4.08
CA ASN A 60 19.41 0.54 3.54
C ASN A 60 18.50 1.51 2.76
N VAL A 61 18.60 2.80 3.09
CA VAL A 61 17.74 3.83 2.51
C VAL A 61 18.31 4.29 1.19
N TYR A 62 17.76 3.80 0.08
CA TYR A 62 18.12 4.27 -1.26
C TYR A 62 17.28 5.48 -1.65
N LEU A 63 17.95 6.60 -1.88
CA LEU A 63 17.32 7.81 -2.43
C LEU A 63 17.01 7.61 -3.91
N GLN A 64 15.87 8.14 -4.34
CA GLN A 64 15.49 8.10 -5.75
C GLN A 64 15.40 9.49 -6.36
N HIS A 65 16.06 9.65 -7.51
CA HIS A 65 15.97 10.86 -8.31
C HIS A 65 14.90 10.67 -9.39
N ARG A 66 13.83 11.47 -9.31
CA ARG A 66 12.70 11.46 -10.26
C ARG A 66 12.45 12.85 -10.83
N LEU A 67 11.70 12.89 -11.94
CA LEU A 67 11.27 14.13 -12.58
C LEU A 67 10.48 15.01 -11.61
N PHE A 68 10.92 16.26 -11.41
CA PHE A 68 10.39 17.22 -10.41
C PHE A 68 10.87 17.04 -8.97
N SER A 69 11.96 16.29 -8.74
CA SER A 69 12.58 16.21 -7.40
C SER A 69 12.95 17.58 -6.82
N PHE A 70 13.23 18.56 -7.69
CA PHE A 70 13.55 19.93 -7.28
C PHE A 70 12.39 20.69 -6.59
N LEU A 71 11.12 20.35 -6.84
CA LEU A 71 9.97 21.01 -6.17
C LEU A 71 9.70 20.44 -4.77
N LYS A 72 10.38 19.37 -4.36
CA LYS A 72 10.15 18.70 -3.08
C LYS A 72 11.30 18.95 -2.11
N SER A 73 10.96 18.97 -0.82
CA SER A 73 11.97 19.08 0.23
C SER A 73 12.95 17.90 0.18
N LYS A 74 14.24 18.21 0.30
CA LYS A 74 15.36 17.25 0.37
C LYS A 74 15.35 16.39 1.64
N LYS A 75 14.50 16.69 2.64
CA LYS A 75 14.41 15.87 3.86
C LYS A 75 13.93 14.45 3.51
N ILE A 76 14.73 13.47 3.93
CA ILE A 76 14.46 12.04 3.77
C ILE A 76 13.40 11.64 4.81
N PRO A 77 12.28 11.01 4.42
CA PRO A 77 11.32 10.49 5.38
C PRO A 77 11.93 9.31 6.12
N GLU A 78 11.83 9.32 7.44
CA GLU A 78 12.31 8.23 8.31
C GLU A 78 11.50 6.95 8.08
N ILE A 79 12.11 5.80 8.34
CA ILE A 79 11.44 4.50 8.29
C ILE A 79 10.86 4.22 9.68
N PRO A 80 9.58 3.82 9.78
CA PRO A 80 9.01 3.37 11.05
C PRO A 80 9.81 2.19 11.60
N LYS A 81 10.30 2.30 12.85
CA LYS A 81 11.13 1.26 13.47
C LYS A 81 10.29 0.12 14.03
N ASP A 82 9.05 0.41 14.41
CA ASP A 82 8.13 -0.53 15.04
C ASP A 82 6.72 -0.46 14.44
N ASP A 83 5.98 -1.56 14.61
CA ASP A 83 4.59 -1.76 14.22
C ASP A 83 3.62 -0.75 14.86
N ALA A 84 4.02 -0.12 15.97
CA ALA A 84 3.29 0.94 16.66
C ALA A 84 3.43 2.31 15.95
N GLU A 85 4.59 2.58 15.33
CA GLU A 85 4.84 3.82 14.58
C GLU A 85 4.20 3.79 13.18
N ARG A 86 3.84 2.60 12.69
CA ARG A 86 3.20 2.43 11.39
C ARG A 86 1.80 3.02 11.37
N LYS A 87 1.51 3.78 10.31
CA LYS A 87 0.19 4.35 10.07
C LYS A 87 -0.83 3.25 9.81
N GLU A 88 -2.02 3.40 10.37
CA GLU A 88 -3.13 2.52 10.06
C GLU A 88 -3.71 2.77 8.66
N TYR A 89 -4.29 1.73 8.07
CA TYR A 89 -4.99 1.83 6.80
C TYR A 89 -6.25 2.70 6.89
N THR A 90 -6.21 3.88 6.29
CA THR A 90 -7.21 4.95 6.48
C THR A 90 -8.43 4.87 5.57
N TYR A 91 -8.47 3.95 4.58
CA TYR A 91 -9.55 3.86 3.59
C TYR A 91 -10.95 3.89 4.22
N TYR A 92 -11.14 3.23 5.36
CA TYR A 92 -12.45 3.13 5.97
C TYR A 92 -12.87 4.39 6.75
N ASP A 93 -11.92 5.09 7.34
CA ASP A 93 -12.16 6.29 8.15
C ASP A 93 -12.18 7.56 7.27
N ALA A 94 -11.64 7.46 6.05
CA ALA A 94 -11.56 8.56 5.11
C ALA A 94 -12.95 9.07 4.67
N ASN A 95 -13.01 10.37 4.38
CA ASN A 95 -14.17 11.03 3.77
C ASN A 95 -14.51 10.43 2.40
N PHE A 96 -15.77 10.57 1.97
CA PHE A 96 -16.23 10.04 0.67
C PHE A 96 -15.35 10.49 -0.51
N ILE A 97 -14.99 11.79 -0.56
CA ILE A 97 -14.11 12.34 -1.60
C ILE A 97 -12.73 11.64 -1.59
N SER A 98 -12.14 11.45 -0.41
CA SER A 98 -10.85 10.77 -0.27
C SER A 98 -10.93 9.29 -0.68
N LYS A 99 -12.07 8.63 -0.46
CA LYS A 99 -12.33 7.25 -0.91
C LYS A 99 -12.43 7.15 -2.43
N VAL A 100 -13.15 8.08 -3.08
CA VAL A 100 -13.35 8.06 -4.54
C VAL A 100 -12.05 8.38 -5.29
N PHE A 101 -11.31 9.39 -4.85
CA PHE A 101 -10.07 9.84 -5.51
C PHE A 101 -8.80 9.22 -4.94
N PHE A 102 -8.92 8.23 -4.04
CA PHE A 102 -7.78 7.55 -3.40
C PHE A 102 -6.75 8.52 -2.78
N LEU A 103 -7.21 9.65 -2.24
CA LEU A 103 -6.31 10.70 -1.72
C LEU A 103 -5.48 10.22 -0.52
N TRP A 104 -5.96 9.20 0.19
CA TRP A 104 -5.23 8.55 1.26
C TRP A 104 -3.96 7.82 0.81
N CYS A 105 -3.81 7.48 -0.49
CA CYS A 105 -2.58 6.89 -1.04
C CYS A 105 -1.47 7.91 -1.29
N ILE A 106 -1.82 9.19 -1.50
CA ILE A 106 -0.88 10.27 -1.81
C ILE A 106 0.30 10.35 -0.82
N PRO A 107 0.12 10.31 0.51
CA PRO A 107 1.24 10.33 1.44
C PRO A 107 2.23 9.16 1.26
N LEU A 108 1.74 7.96 0.93
CA LEU A 108 2.60 6.80 0.66
C LEU A 108 3.37 6.97 -0.67
N ILE A 109 2.68 7.46 -1.70
CA ILE A 109 3.31 7.77 -3.00
C ILE A 109 4.41 8.83 -2.84
N ASN A 110 4.19 9.84 -1.98
CA ASN A 110 5.19 10.86 -1.70
C ASN A 110 6.45 10.30 -1.01
N ILE A 111 6.31 9.27 -0.16
CA ILE A 111 7.46 8.56 0.43
C ILE A 111 8.20 7.82 -0.67
N GLY A 112 7.48 7.01 -1.45
CA GLY A 112 8.02 6.24 -2.57
C GLY A 112 8.63 7.09 -3.68
N TYR A 113 8.25 8.36 -3.78
CA TYR A 113 8.84 9.31 -4.72
C TYR A 113 10.24 9.76 -4.29
N LYS A 114 10.51 9.81 -2.98
CA LYS A 114 11.79 10.26 -2.42
C LYS A 114 12.79 9.13 -2.19
N ARG A 115 12.31 7.98 -1.72
CA ARG A 115 13.12 6.79 -1.43
C ARG A 115 12.35 5.52 -1.77
N THR A 116 13.07 4.41 -1.91
CA THR A 116 12.44 3.09 -2.08
C THR A 116 11.51 2.79 -0.89
N ILE A 117 10.30 2.33 -1.20
CA ILE A 117 9.31 1.92 -0.19
C ILE A 117 9.79 0.61 0.42
N GLN A 118 9.76 0.54 1.75
CA GLN A 118 10.07 -0.67 2.49
C GLN A 118 8.81 -1.28 3.11
N PRO A 119 8.83 -2.55 3.51
CA PRO A 119 7.68 -3.21 4.15
C PRO A 119 7.13 -2.45 5.37
N GLN A 120 8.00 -1.78 6.13
CA GLN A 120 7.66 -1.00 7.31
C GLN A 120 6.88 0.29 6.98
N ASP A 121 6.99 0.80 5.75
CA ASP A 121 6.23 1.98 5.31
C ASP A 121 4.78 1.66 4.94
N LEU A 122 4.46 0.39 4.74
CA LEU A 122 3.12 -0.04 4.38
C LEU A 122 2.16 0.16 5.56
N TYR A 123 0.91 0.45 5.22
CA TYR A 123 -0.13 0.65 6.21
C TYR A 123 -0.40 -0.63 7.01
N LYS A 124 -0.55 -0.48 8.32
CA LYS A 124 -1.07 -1.53 9.19
C LYS A 124 -2.54 -1.81 8.86
N LEU A 125 -2.85 -3.08 8.60
CA LEU A 125 -4.22 -3.51 8.32
C LEU A 125 -5.08 -3.41 9.57
N LYS A 126 -6.28 -2.85 9.41
CA LYS A 126 -7.29 -2.82 10.47
C LYS A 126 -7.83 -4.23 10.74
N PRO A 127 -8.28 -4.54 11.98
CA PRO A 127 -8.83 -5.86 12.34
C PRO A 127 -9.85 -6.38 11.33
N LYS A 128 -10.78 -5.54 10.87
CA LYS A 128 -11.83 -5.91 9.89
C LYS A 128 -11.33 -6.39 8.52
N MET A 129 -10.09 -6.10 8.16
CA MET A 129 -9.48 -6.55 6.90
C MET A 129 -8.68 -7.84 7.06
N LYS A 130 -8.44 -8.26 8.29
CA LYS A 130 -7.67 -9.46 8.54
C LYS A 130 -8.44 -10.70 8.12
N ILE A 131 -7.68 -11.74 7.83
CA ILE A 131 -8.20 -13.02 7.33
C ILE A 131 -9.03 -13.71 8.40
N GLU A 132 -8.67 -13.57 9.69
CA GLU A 132 -9.35 -14.25 10.79
C GLU A 132 -10.85 -13.94 10.81
N ASN A 133 -11.22 -12.66 10.66
CA ASN A 133 -12.61 -12.24 10.60
C ASN A 133 -13.36 -12.80 9.38
N LEU A 134 -12.66 -12.93 8.24
CA LEU A 134 -13.26 -13.51 7.03
C LEU A 134 -13.46 -15.02 7.18
N THR A 135 -12.50 -15.70 7.79
CA THR A 135 -12.57 -17.14 8.05
C THR A 135 -13.63 -17.48 9.09
N GLU A 136 -13.82 -16.64 10.11
CA GLU A 136 -14.88 -16.81 11.10
C GLU A 136 -16.27 -16.79 10.44
N VAL A 137 -16.54 -15.77 9.62
CA VAL A 137 -17.81 -15.67 8.86
C VAL A 137 -17.97 -16.84 7.90
N PHE A 138 -16.89 -17.34 7.30
CA PHE A 138 -16.93 -18.54 6.46
C PHE A 138 -17.33 -19.77 7.27
N TYR A 139 -16.69 -20.03 8.41
CA TYR A 139 -16.98 -21.17 9.28
C TYR A 139 -18.41 -21.12 9.82
N GLU A 140 -18.92 -19.94 10.20
CA GLU A 140 -20.32 -19.79 10.58
C GLU A 140 -21.29 -20.21 9.48
N ASN A 141 -21.04 -19.79 8.23
CA ASN A 141 -21.89 -20.14 7.09
C ASN A 141 -21.73 -21.62 6.70
N TRP A 142 -20.52 -22.17 6.83
CA TRP A 142 -20.25 -23.58 6.59
C TRP A 142 -20.99 -24.46 7.60
N ASN A 143 -20.89 -24.13 8.89
CA ASN A 143 -21.59 -24.85 9.96
C ASN A 143 -23.10 -24.84 9.75
N LYS A 144 -23.68 -23.70 9.33
CA LYS A 144 -25.11 -23.61 8.97
C LYS A 144 -25.48 -24.54 7.81
N GLU A 145 -24.63 -24.63 6.78
CA GLU A 145 -24.86 -25.53 5.66
C GLU A 145 -24.76 -27.00 6.09
N VAL A 146 -23.77 -27.36 6.90
CA VAL A 146 -23.61 -28.73 7.41
C VAL A 146 -24.78 -29.12 8.32
N THR A 147 -25.20 -28.27 9.25
CA THR A 147 -26.40 -28.52 10.07
C THR A 147 -27.64 -28.73 9.21
N LYS A 148 -27.78 -27.98 8.11
CA LYS A 148 -28.87 -28.21 7.14
C LYS A 148 -28.76 -29.58 6.50
N LEU A 149 -27.57 -30.00 6.06
CA LEU A 149 -27.35 -31.34 5.49
C LEU A 149 -27.62 -32.45 6.52
N ILE A 150 -27.23 -32.28 7.77
CA ILE A 150 -27.54 -33.20 8.88
C ILE A 150 -29.05 -33.35 9.03
N SER A 151 -29.78 -32.24 9.08
CA SER A 151 -31.25 -32.27 9.19
C SER A 151 -31.92 -32.97 8.01
N LEU A 152 -31.34 -32.87 6.80
CA LEU A 152 -31.83 -33.57 5.61
C LEU A 152 -31.51 -35.06 5.66
N TYR A 153 -30.33 -35.43 6.15
CA TYR A 153 -29.94 -36.82 6.35
C TYR A 153 -30.86 -37.53 7.36
N LYS A 154 -31.09 -36.90 8.51
CA LYS A 154 -32.01 -37.40 9.55
C LYS A 154 -33.44 -37.60 9.01
N LYS A 155 -33.92 -36.67 8.17
CA LYS A 155 -35.24 -36.79 7.51
C LYS A 155 -35.30 -37.92 6.48
N LYS A 156 -34.18 -38.23 5.83
CA LYS A 156 -34.09 -39.29 4.81
C LYS A 156 -34.00 -40.68 5.44
N ASN A 157 -33.43 -40.79 6.65
CA ASN A 157 -33.28 -42.04 7.39
C ASN A 157 -34.00 -41.94 8.74
N PRO A 158 -35.35 -41.90 8.76
CA PRO A 158 -36.10 -41.72 10.01
C PRO A 158 -35.98 -42.91 10.97
N ASP A 159 -35.63 -44.10 10.46
CA ASP A 159 -35.55 -45.34 11.23
C ASP A 159 -34.21 -45.50 11.98
N GLU A 160 -33.20 -44.67 11.67
CA GLU A 160 -31.89 -44.70 12.33
C GLU A 160 -31.94 -43.90 13.64
N GLN A 161 -31.62 -44.55 14.75
CA GLN A 161 -31.59 -43.88 16.06
C GLN A 161 -30.28 -43.09 16.22
N TYR A 162 -30.42 -41.79 16.48
CA TYR A 162 -29.28 -40.89 16.65
C TYR A 162 -28.97 -40.67 18.14
N PRO A 163 -27.69 -40.66 18.54
CA PRO A 163 -27.29 -40.21 19.86
C PRO A 163 -27.74 -38.76 20.10
N ASP A 164 -28.02 -38.41 21.35
CA ASP A 164 -28.17 -37.01 21.74
C ASP A 164 -26.77 -36.39 21.91
N PHE A 165 -26.52 -35.28 21.21
CA PHE A 165 -25.19 -34.66 21.17
C PHE A 165 -25.20 -33.41 22.04
N GLU A 166 -24.31 -33.34 23.03
CA GLU A 166 -24.18 -32.18 23.91
C GLU A 166 -23.57 -30.97 23.17
N ASN A 167 -22.61 -31.23 22.26
CA ASN A 167 -21.93 -30.18 21.50
C ASN A 167 -22.10 -30.33 19.99
N GLN A 168 -22.17 -29.20 19.29
CA GLN A 168 -22.22 -29.15 17.82
C GLN A 168 -21.00 -29.84 17.16
N LYS A 169 -19.82 -29.77 17.80
CA LYS A 169 -18.60 -30.41 17.29
C LYS A 169 -18.71 -31.94 17.29
N ASP A 170 -19.36 -32.50 18.30
CA ASP A 170 -19.54 -33.95 18.44
C ASP A 170 -20.57 -34.47 17.42
N GLU A 171 -21.65 -33.71 17.21
CA GLU A 171 -22.61 -33.98 16.13
C GLU A 171 -21.91 -33.96 14.76
N LEU A 172 -21.10 -32.92 14.50
CA LEU A 172 -20.31 -32.81 13.26
C LEU A 172 -19.38 -34.00 13.04
N ALA A 173 -18.69 -34.46 14.09
CA ALA A 173 -17.78 -35.60 14.02
C ALA A 173 -18.51 -36.92 13.74
N TYR A 174 -19.69 -37.13 14.33
CA TYR A 174 -20.50 -38.33 14.08
C TYR A 174 -21.00 -38.42 12.63
N PHE A 175 -21.41 -37.29 12.06
CA PHE A 175 -21.87 -37.22 10.67
C PHE A 175 -20.73 -37.09 9.65
N TYR A 176 -19.49 -36.95 10.12
CA TYR A 176 -18.30 -36.92 9.27
C TYR A 176 -18.18 -38.25 8.52
N GLY A 177 -18.18 -38.21 7.19
CA GLY A 177 -18.18 -39.39 6.32
C GLY A 177 -19.55 -40.02 6.05
N LYS A 178 -20.58 -39.78 6.89
CA LYS A 178 -21.97 -40.15 6.59
C LYS A 178 -22.65 -39.17 5.63
N ILE A 179 -22.25 -37.91 5.71
CA ILE A 179 -22.78 -36.82 4.89
C ILE A 179 -21.69 -36.37 3.93
N GLU A 180 -22.01 -36.46 2.64
CA GLU A 180 -21.17 -35.90 1.59
C GLU A 180 -21.72 -34.52 1.20
N PRO A 181 -20.98 -33.43 1.46
CA PRO A 181 -21.34 -32.12 0.94
C PRO A 181 -21.38 -32.17 -0.58
N THR A 182 -22.41 -31.59 -1.17
CA THR A 182 -22.46 -31.47 -2.64
C THR A 182 -21.31 -30.59 -3.13
N LYS A 183 -20.85 -30.79 -4.36
CA LYS A 183 -19.83 -29.94 -5.00
C LYS A 183 -20.18 -28.45 -4.95
N TYR A 184 -21.48 -28.13 -4.95
CA TYR A 184 -22.00 -26.78 -4.90
C TYR A 184 -22.11 -26.20 -3.49
N SER A 185 -22.07 -27.03 -2.43
CA SER A 185 -22.16 -26.56 -1.04
C SER A 185 -21.01 -25.60 -0.70
N LEU A 186 -19.79 -25.92 -1.13
CA LEU A 186 -18.62 -25.04 -0.94
C LEU A 186 -18.79 -23.71 -1.70
N VAL A 187 -19.15 -23.77 -2.98
CA VAL A 187 -19.34 -22.59 -3.83
C VAL A 187 -20.45 -21.69 -3.26
N LYS A 188 -21.54 -22.28 -2.80
CA LYS A 188 -22.65 -21.58 -2.16
C LYS A 188 -22.22 -20.88 -0.87
N VAL A 189 -21.48 -21.55 0.01
CA VAL A 189 -20.99 -20.95 1.27
C VAL A 189 -19.98 -19.84 1.00
N LEU A 190 -19.09 -20.04 0.03
CA LEU A 190 -18.15 -19.01 -0.42
C LEU A 190 -18.90 -17.78 -0.94
N PHE A 191 -19.91 -17.99 -1.79
CA PHE A 191 -20.76 -16.92 -2.30
C PHE A 191 -21.48 -16.19 -1.16
N LEU A 192 -22.07 -16.91 -0.20
CA LEU A 192 -22.74 -16.31 0.96
C LEU A 192 -21.80 -15.48 1.84
N THR A 193 -20.56 -15.93 1.99
CA THR A 193 -19.51 -15.23 2.76
C THR A 193 -19.13 -13.91 2.10
N LEU A 194 -18.98 -13.91 0.77
CA LEU A 194 -18.54 -12.74 0.02
C LEU A 194 -19.69 -11.89 -0.55
N LYS A 195 -20.96 -12.29 -0.37
CA LYS A 195 -22.14 -11.67 -1.00
C LYS A 195 -22.20 -10.16 -0.86
N LYS A 196 -21.89 -9.62 0.32
CA LYS A 196 -21.96 -8.17 0.59
C LYS A 196 -20.94 -7.40 -0.24
N LYS A 197 -19.75 -7.97 -0.46
CA LYS A 197 -18.68 -7.36 -1.27
C LYS A 197 -19.04 -7.43 -2.76
N HIS A 198 -19.48 -8.59 -3.24
CA HIS A 198 -19.86 -8.78 -4.64
C HIS A 198 -21.10 -7.97 -5.02
N LEU A 199 -22.11 -7.85 -4.16
CA LEU A 199 -23.30 -7.06 -4.44
C LEU A 199 -22.98 -5.57 -4.63
N LYS A 200 -22.09 -5.03 -3.80
CA LYS A 200 -21.60 -3.65 -3.96
C LYS A 200 -20.80 -3.47 -5.25
N ALA A 201 -19.93 -4.42 -5.58
CA ALA A 201 -19.17 -4.39 -6.83
C ALA A 201 -20.10 -4.42 -8.04
N LEU A 202 -21.08 -5.33 -8.04
CA LEU A 202 -22.09 -5.43 -9.11
C LEU A 202 -22.87 -4.13 -9.26
N LEU A 203 -23.30 -3.52 -8.15
CA LEU A 203 -23.97 -2.23 -8.17
C LEU A 203 -23.13 -1.15 -8.86
N TYR A 204 -21.84 -1.04 -8.52
CA TYR A 204 -20.96 -0.05 -9.16
C TYR A 204 -20.74 -0.33 -10.64
N VAL A 205 -20.62 -1.59 -11.04
CA VAL A 205 -20.49 -1.97 -12.45
C VAL A 205 -21.75 -1.60 -13.23
N VAL A 206 -22.93 -1.86 -12.70
CA VAL A 206 -24.20 -1.48 -13.34
C VAL A 206 -24.29 0.04 -13.49
N LEU A 207 -23.97 0.81 -12.45
CA LEU A 207 -23.96 2.28 -12.52
C LEU A 207 -22.94 2.83 -13.53
N GLY A 208 -21.76 2.21 -13.63
CA GLY A 208 -20.74 2.55 -14.62
C GLY A 208 -21.23 2.29 -16.05
N ASN A 209 -21.83 1.12 -16.29
CA ASN A 209 -22.39 0.76 -17.59
C ASN A 209 -23.57 1.64 -17.98
N CYS A 210 -24.45 2.00 -17.03
CA CYS A 210 -25.52 2.97 -17.28
C CYS A 210 -24.95 4.34 -17.69
N SER A 211 -23.95 4.84 -16.97
CA SER A 211 -23.28 6.10 -17.32
C SER A 211 -22.68 6.07 -18.73
N ALA A 212 -22.00 4.97 -19.07
CA ALA A 212 -21.44 4.78 -20.41
C ALA A 212 -22.51 4.73 -21.51
N ALA A 213 -23.65 4.10 -21.24
CA ALA A 213 -24.79 4.03 -22.17
C ALA A 213 -25.49 5.38 -22.39
N LEU A 214 -25.38 6.32 -21.45
CA LEU A 214 -25.96 7.66 -21.58
C LEU A 214 -25.09 8.62 -22.42
N ASN A 215 -23.78 8.34 -22.57
CA ASN A 215 -22.87 9.20 -23.33
C ASN A 215 -23.36 9.49 -24.77
N PRO A 216 -23.80 8.51 -25.58
CA PRO A 216 -24.31 8.77 -26.92
C PRO A 216 -25.57 9.65 -26.96
N LEU A 217 -26.43 9.57 -25.95
CA LEU A 217 -27.64 10.40 -25.88
C LEU A 217 -27.31 11.87 -25.65
N VAL A 218 -26.34 12.14 -24.77
CA VAL A 218 -25.83 13.48 -24.51
C VAL A 218 -25.15 14.04 -25.76
N THR A 219 -24.29 13.25 -26.40
CA THR A 219 -23.62 13.66 -27.65
C THR A 219 -24.63 13.94 -28.77
N LYS A 220 -25.66 13.11 -28.93
CA LYS A 220 -26.72 13.33 -29.93
C LYS A 220 -27.47 14.65 -29.68
N ARG A 221 -27.84 14.95 -28.44
CA ARG A 221 -28.49 16.22 -28.11
C ARG A 221 -27.58 17.42 -28.35
N LEU A 222 -26.29 17.30 -28.02
CA LEU A 222 -25.31 18.34 -28.28
C LEU A 222 -25.16 18.61 -29.78
N ILE A 223 -25.09 17.57 -30.62
CA ILE A 223 -25.02 17.71 -32.08
C ILE A 223 -26.26 18.43 -32.61
N ASN A 224 -27.46 17.95 -32.26
CA ASN A 224 -28.72 18.58 -32.68
C ASN A 224 -28.78 20.06 -32.27
N PHE A 225 -28.36 20.38 -31.05
CA PHE A 225 -28.30 21.77 -30.57
C PHE A 225 -27.35 22.64 -31.40
N VAL A 226 -26.17 22.13 -31.75
CA VAL A 226 -25.20 22.84 -32.60
C VAL A 226 -25.73 23.05 -34.01
N GLU A 227 -26.38 22.03 -34.60
CA GLU A 227 -27.04 22.13 -35.90
C GLU A 227 -28.13 23.21 -35.91
N GLU A 228 -29.03 23.20 -34.92
CA GLU A 228 -30.07 24.21 -34.78
C GLU A 228 -29.50 25.62 -34.59
N LYS A 229 -28.42 25.75 -33.82
CA LYS A 229 -27.72 27.01 -33.57
C LYS A 229 -27.04 27.56 -34.84
N GLN A 230 -26.53 26.68 -35.70
CA GLN A 230 -25.94 27.06 -36.99
C GLN A 230 -27.01 27.64 -37.94
N VAL A 231 -28.20 27.03 -37.97
CA VAL A 231 -29.33 27.52 -38.78
C VAL A 231 -29.92 28.80 -38.20
N PHE A 232 -30.01 28.92 -36.86
CA PHE A 232 -30.55 30.09 -36.16
C PHE A 232 -29.51 30.74 -35.24
N PRO A 233 -28.69 31.69 -35.74
CA PRO A 233 -27.60 32.30 -34.96
C PRO A 233 -28.05 32.97 -33.65
N ARG A 234 -29.32 33.42 -33.57
CA ARG A 234 -29.91 34.06 -32.37
C ARG A 234 -30.42 33.07 -31.31
N LEU A 235 -30.34 31.75 -31.53
CA LEU A 235 -30.81 30.74 -30.58
C LEU A 235 -30.06 30.86 -29.23
N HIS A 236 -30.77 30.97 -28.11
CA HIS A 236 -30.14 31.23 -26.81
C HIS A 236 -29.43 29.98 -26.27
N VAL A 237 -28.18 30.12 -25.80
CA VAL A 237 -27.30 29.00 -25.45
C VAL A 237 -27.71 28.25 -24.17
N ASN A 238 -28.64 28.83 -23.38
CA ASN A 238 -29.10 28.27 -22.11
C ASN A 238 -30.43 27.49 -22.17
N LYS A 239 -31.01 27.22 -23.36
CA LYS A 239 -32.08 26.22 -23.46
C LYS A 239 -31.40 24.84 -23.50
N GLY A 240 -31.25 24.26 -22.31
CA GLY A 240 -30.29 23.21 -21.98
C GLY A 240 -30.23 22.01 -22.92
N ILE A 241 -29.01 21.47 -22.97
CA ILE A 241 -28.76 20.03 -23.12
C ILE A 241 -29.38 19.30 -21.92
#